data_AF-D0NP39-F1
#
_entry.id   AF-D0NP39-F1
#
_cell.length_a   1.000
_cell.length_b   1.000
_cell.length_c   1.000
_cell.angle_alpha   90.00
_cell.angle_beta   90.00
_cell.angle_gamma   90.00
#
_symmetry.space_group_name_H-M   'P 1'
#
loop_
_entity.id
_entity.type
_entity.pdbx_description
1 polymer ?
#
loop_
_entity_poly.entity_id
_entity_poly.type
_entity_poly.pdbx_seq_one_letter_code
_entity_poly.pdbx_strand_id
1 'polypeptide(L)'
;MLDYHLMTITPSLLWIPGRASSRFQRYPHVETNFLDLMAKVATQISAFVSLCRERSGYLTRNARGGLSPTVPVHPDDDTFSGLELIPVLAFLAFVGLVVNENRSFVLGVVRTRFFWFVLCLGVIYVALSGFFHSIIHRRGWYYFSRMHGFVFVYPSSRRQFILEGLVNGTWSFWLSLGVMSVADVAPSLKSRLAREEVIRNSLLLVVLSYMALHFTFLLKYRWLA
;
A
#
# COMPACT_ATOMS: atom_id res chain seq x y z
N MET A 1 -23.76 9.79 47.78
CA MET A 1 -22.39 10.32 47.62
C MET A 1 -21.43 9.15 47.72
N LEU A 2 -20.83 8.75 46.60
CA LEU A 2 -19.70 7.83 46.56
C LEU A 2 -18.84 8.21 45.37
N ASP A 3 -17.71 8.84 45.68
CA ASP A 3 -16.69 9.28 44.73
C ASP A 3 -15.79 8.10 44.34
N TYR A 4 -15.62 7.89 43.03
CA TYR A 4 -14.63 6.95 42.50
C TYR A 4 -13.40 7.72 42.04
N HIS A 5 -12.30 7.57 42.78
CA HIS A 5 -10.96 8.01 42.38
C HIS A 5 -10.34 7.01 41.38
N LEU A 6 -9.96 7.52 40.20
CA LEU A 6 -9.11 6.86 39.24
C LEU A 6 -7.68 6.69 39.80
N MET A 7 -7.20 5.45 39.86
CA MET A 7 -5.76 5.15 39.98
C MET A 7 -5.20 4.71 38.64
N THR A 8 -4.25 5.50 38.13
CA THR A 8 -3.31 5.17 37.06
C THR A 8 -2.23 4.22 37.57
N ILE A 9 -2.11 3.04 36.98
CA ILE A 9 -0.96 2.14 37.18
C ILE A 9 -0.33 1.87 35.81
N THR A 10 0.82 2.48 35.59
CA THR A 10 1.81 2.03 34.61
C THR A 10 2.67 0.92 35.20
N PRO A 11 3.01 -0.12 34.42
CA PRO A 11 4.29 -0.79 34.61
C PRO A 11 5.16 -0.69 33.35
N SER A 12 6.31 -0.04 33.54
CA SER A 12 7.46 0.03 32.65
C SER A 12 8.41 -1.16 32.87
N LEU A 13 9.07 -1.63 31.81
CA LEU A 13 10.29 -2.45 31.89
C LEU A 13 11.22 -2.11 30.71
N LEU A 14 12.08 -1.11 30.87
CA LEU A 14 13.52 -1.29 30.65
C LEU A 14 14.29 -0.14 31.29
N TRP A 15 15.21 -0.55 32.16
CA TRP A 15 15.95 0.22 33.12
C TRP A 15 17.20 0.85 32.46
N ILE A 16 17.25 2.18 32.34
CA ILE A 16 18.51 2.95 32.31
C ILE A 16 18.25 4.25 33.08
N PRO A 17 18.84 4.47 34.28
CA PRO A 17 18.70 5.73 34.99
C PRO A 17 19.78 6.71 34.51
N GLY A 18 19.47 8.01 34.48
CA GLY A 18 20.48 8.99 34.12
C GLY A 18 20.10 10.46 34.23
N ARG A 19 20.12 10.97 35.47
CA ARG A 19 20.43 12.35 35.90
C ARG A 19 19.39 13.45 35.68
N ALA A 20 18.87 13.90 36.82
CA ALA A 20 18.48 15.27 37.06
C ALA A 20 19.70 16.20 36.99
N SER A 21 19.70 17.15 36.04
CA SER A 21 20.44 18.39 36.17
C SER A 21 19.68 19.50 35.45
N SER A 22 19.23 20.47 36.23
CA SER A 22 18.70 21.74 35.73
C SER A 22 19.86 22.61 35.24
N ARG A 23 19.73 23.12 34.00
CA ARG A 23 20.60 24.08 33.26
C ARG A 23 21.70 23.50 32.37
N PHE A 24 21.79 24.15 31.18
CA PHE A 24 22.72 24.01 30.05
C PHE A 24 22.43 22.80 29.14
N GLN A 25 22.19 22.92 27.83
CA GLN A 25 22.87 23.77 26.83
C GLN A 25 21.92 24.15 25.66
N ARG A 26 22.10 25.38 25.18
CA ARG A 26 21.49 25.95 23.97
C ARG A 26 21.97 25.19 22.73
N TYR A 27 21.06 24.81 21.83
CA TYR A 27 21.43 24.50 20.45
C TYR A 27 21.50 25.80 19.63
N PRO A 28 22.44 25.89 18.69
CA PRO A 28 22.81 27.14 18.03
C PRO A 28 21.69 27.58 17.09
N HIS A 29 21.38 28.88 17.15
CA HIS A 29 20.75 29.57 16.04
C HIS A 29 21.64 29.41 14.81
N VAL A 30 21.12 28.77 13.76
CA VAL A 30 21.64 28.93 12.41
C VAL A 30 20.51 29.49 11.56
N GLU A 31 20.78 30.71 11.13
CA GLU A 31 19.99 31.63 10.33
C GLU A 31 19.44 31.00 9.04
N THR A 32 18.13 31.22 8.85
CA THR A 32 17.46 31.62 7.61
C THR A 32 17.96 31.00 6.29
N ASN A 33 17.22 30.01 5.78
CA ASN A 33 16.80 29.88 4.36
C ASN A 33 16.16 28.51 4.07
N PHE A 34 16.42 27.48 4.87
CA PHE A 34 15.85 26.13 4.66
C PHE A 34 14.37 26.02 5.03
N LEU A 35 13.93 26.73 6.08
CA LEU A 35 12.53 26.77 6.49
C LEU A 35 11.64 27.45 5.45
N ASP A 36 12.18 28.42 4.71
CA ASP A 36 11.43 29.20 3.72
C ASP A 36 11.28 28.43 2.39
N LEU A 37 12.29 27.63 2.02
CA LEU A 37 12.18 26.69 0.90
C LEU A 37 11.21 25.54 1.23
N MET A 38 11.28 24.99 2.44
CA MET A 38 10.32 24.00 2.92
C MET A 38 8.91 24.58 3.07
N ALA A 39 8.77 25.86 3.44
CA ALA A 39 7.47 26.54 3.48
C ALA A 39 6.89 26.76 2.07
N LYS A 40 7.72 27.15 1.09
CA LYS A 40 7.30 27.28 -0.32
C LYS A 40 6.95 25.92 -0.94
N VAL A 41 7.72 24.89 -0.64
CA VAL A 41 7.43 23.52 -1.09
C VAL A 41 6.19 22.96 -0.38
N ALA A 42 6.02 23.21 0.93
CA ALA A 42 4.83 22.80 1.68
C ALA A 42 3.57 23.54 1.23
N THR A 43 3.67 24.81 0.85
CA THR A 43 2.55 25.56 0.27
C THR A 43 2.19 25.05 -1.13
N GLN A 44 3.18 24.71 -1.97
CA GLN A 44 2.91 24.06 -3.26
C GLN A 44 2.32 22.66 -3.12
N ILE A 45 2.83 21.84 -2.19
CA ILE A 45 2.31 20.49 -1.91
C ILE A 45 0.91 20.59 -1.31
N SER A 46 0.66 21.53 -0.39
CA SER A 46 -0.69 21.70 0.16
C SER A 46 -1.69 22.23 -0.87
N ALA A 47 -1.25 23.07 -1.81
CA ALA A 47 -2.06 23.51 -2.95
C ALA A 47 -2.34 22.37 -3.94
N PHE A 48 -1.35 21.53 -4.23
CA PHE A 48 -1.52 20.32 -5.03
C PHE A 48 -2.44 19.30 -4.35
N VAL A 49 -2.29 19.11 -3.04
CA VAL A 49 -3.16 18.25 -2.23
C VAL A 49 -4.57 18.82 -2.15
N SER A 50 -4.76 20.14 -2.06
CA SER A 50 -6.10 20.73 -2.12
C SER A 50 -6.74 20.55 -3.50
N LEU A 51 -5.96 20.70 -4.58
CA LEU A 51 -6.41 20.42 -5.94
C LEU A 51 -6.78 18.95 -6.16
N CYS A 52 -5.96 18.02 -5.65
CA CYS A 52 -6.26 16.58 -5.70
C CYS A 52 -7.47 16.21 -4.84
N ARG A 53 -7.69 16.91 -3.72
CA ARG A 53 -8.83 16.73 -2.82
C ARG A 53 -10.13 17.31 -3.38
N GLU A 54 -10.04 18.38 -4.16
CA GLU A 54 -11.17 18.99 -4.85
C GLU A 54 -11.53 18.22 -6.13
N ARG A 55 -10.53 17.69 -6.86
CA ARG A 55 -10.74 16.76 -7.99
C ARG A 55 -11.19 15.36 -7.58
N SER A 56 -10.94 14.92 -6.34
CA SER A 56 -11.38 13.59 -5.88
C SER A 56 -12.85 13.52 -5.47
N GLY A 57 -13.59 14.64 -5.46
CA GLY A 57 -15.04 14.67 -5.24
C GLY A 57 -15.51 14.38 -3.80
N TYR A 58 -14.60 14.12 -2.85
CA TYR A 58 -14.97 13.64 -1.51
C TYR A 58 -15.46 14.74 -0.53
N LEU A 59 -15.17 16.02 -0.78
CA LEU A 59 -15.47 17.11 0.16
C LEU A 59 -15.87 18.39 -0.57
N THR A 60 -17.12 18.82 -0.40
CA THR A 60 -17.59 20.14 -0.84
C THR A 60 -17.45 21.19 0.25
N ARG A 61 -17.18 22.43 -0.17
CA ARG A 61 -17.11 23.59 0.72
C ARG A 61 -18.53 24.09 1.02
N ASN A 62 -18.98 23.95 2.27
CA ASN A 62 -20.30 24.47 2.65
C ASN A 62 -20.29 26.01 2.65
N ALA A 63 -21.48 26.63 2.56
CA ALA A 63 -21.65 28.09 2.54
C ALA A 63 -21.07 28.84 3.77
N ARG A 64 -20.69 28.12 4.82
CA ARG A 64 -20.00 28.64 6.03
C ARG A 64 -18.47 28.45 6.00
N GLY A 65 -17.90 28.07 4.86
CA GLY A 65 -16.45 27.92 4.68
C GLY A 65 -15.84 26.64 5.30
N GLY A 66 -16.66 25.79 5.94
CA GLY A 66 -16.24 24.50 6.48
C GLY A 66 -16.16 23.41 5.41
N LEU A 67 -15.15 22.54 5.51
CA LEU A 67 -15.01 21.34 4.70
C LEU A 67 -15.95 20.26 5.25
N SER A 68 -16.96 19.88 4.47
CA SER A 68 -17.95 18.86 4.86
C SER A 68 -17.91 17.71 3.86
N PRO A 69 -17.95 16.43 4.31
CA PRO A 69 -18.09 15.30 3.41
C PRO A 69 -19.41 15.40 2.67
N THR A 70 -19.37 15.30 1.35
CA THR A 70 -20.50 15.65 0.46
C THR A 70 -21.71 14.72 0.58
N VAL A 71 -21.62 13.60 1.32
CA VAL A 71 -22.69 12.58 1.29
C VAL A 71 -22.98 12.05 2.70
N PRO A 72 -24.18 12.27 3.27
CA PRO A 72 -24.71 11.31 4.24
C PRO A 72 -24.87 9.98 3.50
N VAL A 73 -24.24 8.92 3.98
CA VAL A 73 -24.37 7.56 3.41
C VAL A 73 -25.82 7.11 3.60
N HIS A 74 -26.68 7.50 2.65
CA HIS A 74 -27.95 6.83 2.41
C HIS A 74 -27.62 5.52 1.65
N PRO A 75 -28.19 4.38 2.09
CA PRO A 75 -27.86 3.07 1.53
C PRO A 75 -28.46 2.80 0.13
N ASP A 76 -29.03 3.79 -0.55
CA ASP A 76 -29.80 3.62 -1.79
C ASP A 76 -29.16 4.21 -3.07
N ASP A 77 -27.98 4.85 -3.01
CA ASP A 77 -27.31 5.43 -4.19
C ASP A 77 -26.30 4.46 -4.86
N ASP A 78 -26.60 3.16 -4.86
CA ASP A 78 -25.79 2.13 -5.53
C ASP A 78 -26.19 1.93 -7.02
N THR A 79 -26.79 2.94 -7.66
CA THR A 79 -26.96 2.93 -9.12
C THR A 79 -25.78 3.62 -9.77
N PHE A 80 -24.79 2.84 -10.19
CA PHE A 80 -23.81 3.23 -11.21
C PHE A 80 -24.56 4.01 -12.31
N SER A 81 -24.36 5.33 -12.37
CA SER A 81 -25.05 6.17 -13.34
C SER A 81 -24.70 5.65 -14.74
N GLY A 82 -25.70 5.34 -15.57
CA GLY A 82 -25.50 4.72 -16.89
C GLY A 82 -24.49 5.46 -17.77
N LEU A 83 -24.24 6.74 -17.51
CA LEU A 83 -23.19 7.57 -18.14
C LEU A 83 -21.75 7.12 -17.82
N GLU A 84 -21.47 6.58 -16.64
CA GLU A 84 -20.15 6.00 -16.29
C GLU A 84 -20.00 4.57 -16.82
N LEU A 85 -21.10 3.87 -17.07
CA LEU A 85 -21.10 2.53 -17.66
C LEU A 85 -20.74 2.58 -19.15
N ILE A 86 -21.13 3.64 -19.87
CA ILE A 86 -20.85 3.83 -21.31
C ILE A 86 -19.34 3.76 -21.63
N PRO A 87 -18.43 4.51 -20.98
CA PRO A 87 -17.00 4.41 -21.27
C PRO A 87 -16.42 3.05 -20.90
N VAL A 88 -16.92 2.40 -19.84
CA VAL A 88 -16.49 1.04 -19.47
C VAL A 88 -16.91 0.01 -20.53
N LEU A 89 -18.16 0.07 -20.99
CA LEU A 89 -18.69 -0.77 -22.06
C LEU A 89 -17.96 -0.51 -23.39
N ALA A 90 -17.71 0.76 -23.73
CA ALA A 90 -16.97 1.12 -24.94
C ALA A 90 -15.53 0.60 -24.89
N PHE A 91 -14.87 0.68 -23.73
CA PHE A 91 -13.54 0.12 -23.52
C PHE A 91 -13.56 -1.42 -23.64
N LEU A 92 -14.53 -2.10 -23.04
CA LEU A 92 -14.69 -3.55 -23.17
C LEU A 92 -14.97 -3.98 -24.61
N ALA A 93 -15.81 -3.22 -25.32
CA ALA A 93 -16.09 -3.45 -26.74
C ALA A 93 -14.84 -3.24 -27.60
N PHE A 94 -14.05 -2.19 -27.33
CA PHE A 94 -12.77 -1.94 -28.01
C PHE A 94 -11.78 -3.08 -27.76
N VAL A 95 -11.63 -3.53 -26.51
CA VAL A 95 -10.79 -4.69 -26.18
C VAL A 95 -11.28 -5.93 -26.91
N GLY A 96 -12.59 -6.19 -26.93
CA GLY A 96 -13.19 -7.30 -27.66
C GLY A 96 -12.92 -7.23 -29.17
N LEU A 97 -13.00 -6.04 -29.76
CA LEU A 97 -12.67 -5.80 -31.17
C LEU A 97 -11.19 -6.08 -31.46
N VAL A 98 -10.27 -5.54 -30.67
CA VAL A 98 -8.83 -5.76 -30.79
C VAL A 98 -8.50 -7.25 -30.65
N VAL A 99 -9.16 -7.95 -29.73
CA VAL A 99 -9.02 -9.40 -29.54
C VAL A 99 -9.55 -10.18 -30.74
N ASN A 100 -10.68 -9.76 -31.31
CA ASN A 100 -11.29 -10.42 -32.47
C ASN A 100 -10.46 -10.22 -33.76
N GLU A 101 -9.96 -9.00 -33.98
CA GLU A 101 -9.05 -8.70 -35.09
C GLU A 101 -7.76 -9.52 -34.99
N ASN A 102 -7.24 -9.69 -33.77
CA ASN A 102 -6.03 -10.47 -33.50
C ASN A 102 -6.31 -11.90 -33.03
N ARG A 103 -7.46 -12.48 -33.40
CA ARG A 103 -7.90 -13.80 -32.88
C ARG A 103 -6.87 -14.91 -33.05
N SER A 104 -6.14 -14.93 -34.16
CA SER A 104 -5.12 -15.95 -34.44
C SER A 104 -3.95 -15.85 -33.46
N PHE A 105 -3.54 -14.62 -33.13
CA PHE A 105 -2.53 -14.33 -32.13
C PHE A 105 -3.02 -14.69 -30.73
N VAL A 106 -4.24 -14.26 -30.35
CA VAL A 106 -4.82 -14.54 -29.03
C VAL A 106 -4.99 -16.04 -28.81
N LEU A 107 -5.51 -16.78 -29.79
CA LEU A 107 -5.59 -18.24 -29.72
C LEU A 107 -4.21 -18.89 -29.61
N GLY A 108 -3.20 -18.33 -30.29
CA GLY A 108 -1.81 -18.73 -30.14
C GLY A 108 -1.32 -18.58 -28.70
N VAL A 109 -1.58 -17.43 -28.07
CA VAL A 109 -1.18 -17.12 -26.69
C VAL A 109 -1.93 -17.99 -25.68
N VAL A 110 -3.26 -18.09 -25.79
CA VAL A 110 -4.12 -18.88 -24.88
C VAL A 110 -3.80 -20.37 -24.95
N ARG A 111 -3.31 -20.88 -26.08
CA ARG A 111 -2.88 -22.28 -26.19
C ARG A 111 -1.58 -22.57 -25.43
N THR A 112 -0.77 -21.56 -25.11
CA THR A 112 0.48 -21.78 -24.40
C THR A 112 0.25 -22.15 -22.94
N ARG A 113 1.01 -23.13 -22.43
CA ARG A 113 0.97 -23.50 -21.00
C ARG A 113 1.42 -22.34 -20.09
N PHE A 114 2.34 -21.50 -20.60
CA PHE A 114 2.86 -20.34 -19.87
C PHE A 114 1.77 -19.31 -19.58
N PHE A 115 0.85 -19.06 -20.53
CA PHE A 115 -0.28 -18.16 -20.31
C PHE A 115 -1.15 -18.60 -19.13
N TRP A 116 -1.54 -19.88 -19.08
CA TRP A 116 -2.34 -20.42 -17.98
C TRP A 116 -1.59 -20.40 -16.65
N PHE A 117 -0.28 -20.66 -16.67
CA PHE A 117 0.55 -20.53 -15.48
C PHE A 117 0.53 -19.10 -14.92
N VAL A 118 0.74 -18.10 -15.77
CA VAL A 118 0.71 -16.67 -15.37
C VAL A 118 -0.68 -16.26 -14.90
N LEU A 119 -1.74 -16.75 -15.56
CA LEU A 119 -3.12 -16.48 -15.15
C LEU A 119 -3.40 -17.03 -13.75
N CYS A 120 -3.07 -18.31 -13.50
CA CYS A 120 -3.24 -18.93 -12.19
C CYS A 120 -2.45 -18.20 -11.11
N LEU A 121 -1.21 -17.82 -11.43
CA LEU A 121 -0.36 -17.04 -10.54
C LEU A 121 -0.98 -15.67 -10.19
N GLY A 122 -1.56 -14.98 -11.18
CA GLY A 122 -2.29 -13.74 -10.97
C GLY A 122 -3.52 -13.91 -10.07
N VAL A 123 -4.29 -14.98 -10.28
CA VAL A 123 -5.46 -15.29 -9.43
C VAL A 123 -5.02 -15.55 -7.98
N ILE A 124 -3.97 -16.34 -7.77
CA ILE A 124 -3.42 -16.63 -6.44
C ILE A 124 -2.91 -15.34 -5.78
N TYR A 125 -2.22 -14.47 -6.52
CA TYR A 125 -1.76 -13.18 -6.02
C TYR A 125 -2.93 -12.31 -5.52
N VAL A 126 -3.99 -12.16 -6.33
CA VAL A 126 -5.17 -11.39 -5.94
C VAL A 126 -5.84 -11.99 -4.70
N ALA A 127 -5.92 -13.32 -4.62
CA ALA A 127 -6.49 -14.01 -3.46
C ALA A 127 -5.66 -13.78 -2.18
N LEU A 128 -4.33 -13.91 -2.24
CA LEU A 128 -3.43 -13.75 -1.10
C LEU A 128 -3.28 -12.30 -0.65
N SER A 129 -3.40 -11.33 -1.55
CA SER A 129 -3.29 -9.90 -1.24
C SER A 129 -4.44 -9.35 -0.38
N GLY A 130 -5.53 -10.11 -0.16
CA GLY A 130 -6.71 -9.63 0.57
C GLY A 130 -7.53 -8.59 -0.21
N PHE A 131 -7.36 -8.55 -1.54
CA PHE A 131 -8.05 -7.61 -2.43
C PHE A 131 -9.57 -7.72 -2.33
N PHE A 132 -10.11 -8.95 -2.40
CA PHE A 132 -11.55 -9.19 -2.29
C PHE A 132 -12.14 -8.74 -0.95
N HIS A 133 -11.45 -9.03 0.16
CA HIS A 133 -11.86 -8.56 1.48
C HIS A 133 -11.90 -7.02 1.56
N SER A 134 -10.96 -6.36 0.88
CA SER A 134 -10.88 -4.91 0.86
C SER A 134 -11.98 -4.26 0.00
N ILE A 135 -12.36 -4.90 -1.11
CA ILE A 135 -13.50 -4.48 -1.95
C ILE A 135 -14.83 -4.66 -1.23
N ILE A 136 -15.07 -5.84 -0.64
CA ILE A 136 -16.34 -6.16 0.03
C ILE A 136 -16.62 -5.17 1.17
N HIS A 137 -15.58 -4.80 1.92
CA HIS A 137 -15.70 -3.86 3.03
C HIS A 137 -15.48 -2.38 2.64
N ARG A 138 -15.50 -2.05 1.33
CA ARG A 138 -15.30 -0.70 0.77
C ARG A 138 -14.16 0.06 1.49
N ARG A 139 -12.99 -0.59 1.65
CA ARG A 139 -11.84 -0.02 2.36
C ARG A 139 -11.16 1.05 1.50
N GLY A 140 -10.63 2.08 2.15
CA GLY A 140 -9.83 3.11 1.48
C GLY A 140 -8.55 2.53 0.86
N TRP A 141 -8.08 3.16 -0.22
CA TRP A 141 -6.82 2.80 -0.86
C TRP A 141 -5.60 3.19 -0.03
N TYR A 142 -5.67 4.36 0.61
CA TYR A 142 -4.65 4.94 1.48
C TYR A 142 -5.32 5.96 2.41
N TYR A 143 -4.61 6.41 3.44
CA TYR A 143 -5.06 7.48 4.33
C TYR A 143 -4.10 8.66 4.29
N PHE A 144 -4.62 9.87 4.09
CA PHE A 144 -3.82 11.10 4.14
C PHE A 144 -4.20 11.91 5.38
N SER A 145 -3.24 12.10 6.29
CA SER A 145 -3.42 12.87 7.52
C SER A 145 -2.64 14.18 7.44
N ARG A 146 -3.21 15.28 7.95
CA ARG A 146 -2.52 16.58 8.03
C ARG A 146 -1.28 16.55 8.94
N MET A 147 -1.26 15.68 9.95
CA MET A 147 -0.16 15.60 10.93
C MET A 147 0.87 14.50 10.59
N HIS A 148 0.45 13.44 9.88
CA HIS A 148 1.28 12.26 9.61
C HIS A 148 1.57 12.04 8.11
N GLY A 149 1.07 12.93 7.24
CA GLY A 149 1.23 12.81 5.79
C GLY A 149 0.51 11.59 5.21
N PHE A 150 1.13 10.96 4.20
CA PHE A 150 0.62 9.77 3.53
C PHE A 150 0.89 8.52 4.36
N VAL A 151 -0.18 7.87 4.83
CA VAL A 151 -0.14 6.66 5.64
C VAL A 151 -0.58 5.48 4.79
N PHE A 152 0.36 4.56 4.58
CA PHE A 152 0.20 3.37 3.76
C PHE A 152 -0.29 2.14 4.54
N VAL A 153 0.07 2.04 5.82
CA VAL A 153 -0.21 0.88 6.68
C VAL A 153 -1.35 1.20 7.64
N TYR A 154 -2.36 0.32 7.71
CA TYR A 154 -3.46 0.50 8.66
C TYR A 154 -2.99 0.20 10.09
N PRO A 155 -3.26 1.08 11.08
CA PRO A 155 -2.72 0.94 12.45
C PRO A 155 -3.33 -0.20 13.27
N SER A 156 -4.45 -0.78 12.83
CA SER A 156 -5.10 -1.92 13.48
C SER A 156 -4.76 -3.23 12.77
N SER A 157 -4.39 -4.26 13.53
CA SER A 157 -4.03 -5.58 12.99
C SER A 157 -5.16 -6.29 12.23
N ARG A 158 -6.43 -6.04 12.60
CA ARG A 158 -7.60 -6.70 11.98
C ARG A 158 -8.05 -6.05 10.67
N ARG A 159 -7.44 -4.93 10.28
CA ARG A 159 -7.83 -4.14 9.11
C ARG A 159 -6.62 -3.91 8.22
N GLN A 160 -6.88 -3.67 6.95
CA GLN A 160 -5.85 -3.50 5.93
C GLN A 160 -6.37 -2.54 4.86
N PHE A 161 -5.49 -1.67 4.36
CA PHE A 161 -5.78 -0.87 3.17
C PHE A 161 -5.57 -1.70 1.90
N ILE A 162 -6.22 -1.34 0.79
CA ILE A 162 -6.08 -2.07 -0.49
C ILE A 162 -4.61 -2.12 -0.92
N LEU A 163 -3.90 -0.99 -0.87
CA LEU A 163 -2.50 -0.93 -1.29
C LEU A 163 -1.59 -1.72 -0.34
N GLU A 164 -1.86 -1.69 0.97
CA GLU A 164 -1.14 -2.51 1.95
C GLU A 164 -1.29 -4.01 1.62
N GLY A 165 -2.48 -4.42 1.19
CA GLY A 165 -2.78 -5.76 0.65
C GLY A 165 -1.92 -6.13 -0.54
N LEU A 166 -1.95 -5.29 -1.57
CA LEU A 166 -1.23 -5.51 -2.81
C LEU A 166 0.29 -5.58 -2.60
N VAL A 167 0.85 -4.65 -1.81
CA VAL A 167 2.30 -4.63 -1.56
C VAL A 167 2.74 -5.85 -0.74
N ASN A 168 1.97 -6.24 0.29
CA ASN A 168 2.29 -7.45 1.06
C ASN A 168 2.21 -8.71 0.18
N GLY A 169 1.19 -8.80 -0.68
CA GLY A 169 1.09 -9.89 -1.67
C GLY A 169 2.28 -9.93 -2.63
N THR A 170 2.82 -8.76 -3.02
CA THR A 170 3.93 -8.67 -3.97
C THR A 170 5.20 -9.27 -3.40
N TRP A 171 5.47 -9.06 -2.10
CA TRP A 171 6.63 -9.67 -1.47
C TRP A 171 6.55 -11.20 -1.39
N SER A 172 5.36 -11.75 -1.10
CA SER A 172 5.14 -13.21 -1.14
C SER A 172 5.34 -13.79 -2.54
N PHE A 173 4.97 -13.03 -3.57
CA PHE A 173 5.22 -13.42 -4.96
C PHE A 173 6.72 -13.43 -5.30
N TRP A 174 7.47 -12.37 -4.94
CA TRP A 174 8.92 -12.32 -5.15
C TRP A 174 9.65 -13.45 -4.43
N LEU A 175 9.22 -13.79 -3.21
CA LEU A 175 9.77 -14.92 -2.46
C LEU A 175 9.55 -16.24 -3.20
N SER A 176 8.33 -16.47 -3.68
CA SER A 176 7.97 -17.68 -4.44
C SER A 176 8.76 -17.78 -5.76
N LEU A 177 8.94 -16.66 -6.45
CA LEU A 177 9.74 -16.57 -7.68
C LEU A 177 11.22 -16.87 -7.41
N GLY A 178 11.77 -16.35 -6.29
CA GLY A 178 13.12 -16.67 -5.86
C GLY A 178 13.30 -18.17 -5.61
N VAL A 179 12.39 -18.80 -4.87
CA VAL A 179 12.45 -20.26 -4.60
C VAL A 179 12.30 -21.07 -5.88
N MET A 180 11.34 -20.73 -6.74
CA MET A 180 11.13 -21.41 -8.03
C MET A 180 12.35 -21.31 -8.94
N SER A 181 13.04 -20.16 -8.96
CA SER A 181 14.25 -20.01 -9.75
C SER A 181 15.41 -20.91 -9.27
N VAL A 182 15.50 -21.20 -7.96
CA VAL A 182 16.46 -22.16 -7.42
C VAL A 182 16.07 -23.60 -7.77
N ALA A 183 14.80 -23.95 -7.62
CA ALA A 183 14.32 -25.32 -7.80
C ALA A 183 14.31 -25.75 -9.28
N ASP A 184 13.81 -24.89 -10.18
CA ASP A 184 13.52 -25.27 -11.57
C ASP A 184 14.54 -24.70 -12.56
N VAL A 185 14.98 -23.45 -12.37
CA VAL A 185 15.85 -22.77 -13.34
C VAL A 185 17.32 -23.15 -13.13
N ALA A 186 17.81 -23.17 -11.88
CA ALA A 186 19.19 -23.53 -11.60
C ALA A 186 19.65 -24.89 -12.16
N PRO A 187 18.87 -26.01 -12.06
CA PRO A 187 19.29 -27.29 -12.65
C PRO A 187 19.22 -27.30 -14.18
N SER A 188 18.37 -26.48 -14.80
CA SER A 188 18.22 -26.41 -16.26
C SER A 188 19.41 -25.75 -16.97
N LEU A 189 20.20 -24.95 -16.25
CA LEU A 189 21.34 -24.22 -16.80
C LEU A 189 22.57 -25.13 -16.97
N LYS A 190 23.10 -25.19 -18.20
CA LYS A 190 24.30 -25.97 -18.54
C LYS A 190 25.61 -25.32 -18.06
N SER A 191 25.66 -23.98 -17.99
CA SER A 191 26.85 -23.24 -17.57
C SER A 191 26.93 -23.15 -16.04
N ARG A 192 28.11 -23.46 -15.49
CA ARG A 192 28.38 -23.39 -14.05
C ARG A 192 28.31 -21.95 -13.52
N LEU A 193 28.89 -20.99 -14.24
CA LEU A 193 28.88 -19.57 -13.85
C LEU A 193 27.46 -19.01 -13.79
N ALA A 194 26.65 -19.28 -14.82
CA ALA A 194 25.26 -18.84 -14.86
C ALA A 194 24.43 -19.46 -13.72
N ARG A 195 24.70 -20.72 -13.37
CA ARG A 195 24.03 -21.40 -12.25
C ARG A 195 24.38 -20.76 -10.90
N GLU A 196 25.66 -20.51 -10.63
CA GLU A 196 26.13 -19.89 -9.40
C GLU A 196 25.56 -18.46 -9.25
N GLU A 197 25.51 -17.68 -10.33
CA GLU A 197 24.91 -16.34 -10.33
C GLU A 197 23.41 -16.37 -10.09
N VAL A 198 22.68 -17.28 -10.75
CA VAL A 198 21.23 -17.42 -10.56
C VAL A 198 20.91 -17.82 -9.13
N ILE A 199 21.63 -18.78 -8.55
CA ILE A 199 21.46 -19.20 -7.15
C ILE A 199 21.76 -18.04 -6.19
N ARG A 200 22.84 -17.28 -6.43
CA ARG A 200 23.18 -16.14 -5.58
C ARG A 200 22.10 -15.06 -5.62
N ASN A 201 21.67 -14.67 -6.82
CA ASN A 201 20.69 -13.60 -6.99
C ASN A 201 19.30 -14.01 -6.47
N SER A 202 18.92 -15.27 -6.64
CA SER A 202 17.66 -15.79 -6.12
C SER A 202 17.65 -15.90 -4.61
N LEU A 203 18.74 -16.34 -3.98
CA LEU A 203 18.89 -16.33 -2.53
C LEU A 203 18.81 -14.90 -1.97
N LEU A 204 19.48 -13.93 -2.61
CA LEU A 204 19.38 -12.53 -2.24
C LEU A 204 17.94 -12.02 -2.34
N LEU A 205 17.22 -12.37 -3.41
CA LEU A 205 15.81 -12.01 -3.59
C LEU A 205 14.92 -12.62 -2.49
N VAL A 206 15.15 -13.89 -2.12
CA VAL A 206 14.42 -14.56 -1.02
C VAL A 206 14.67 -13.86 0.31
N VAL A 207 15.93 -13.55 0.63
CA VAL A 207 16.29 -12.86 1.88
C VAL A 207 15.67 -11.46 1.91
N LEU A 208 15.79 -10.68 0.84
CA LEU A 208 15.23 -9.33 0.77
C LEU A 208 13.70 -9.32 0.90
N SER A 209 13.02 -10.21 0.19
CA SER A 209 11.56 -10.32 0.25
C SER A 209 11.07 -10.79 1.63
N TYR A 210 11.77 -11.75 2.25
CA TYR A 210 11.49 -12.18 3.62
C TYR A 210 11.68 -11.05 4.63
N MET A 211 12.79 -10.31 4.54
CA MET A 211 13.06 -9.17 5.43
C MET A 211 12.03 -8.06 5.25
N ALA A 212 11.59 -7.78 4.02
CA ALA A 212 10.53 -6.81 3.76
C ALA A 212 9.17 -7.24 4.35
N LEU A 213 8.81 -8.52 4.21
CA LEU A 213 7.61 -9.09 4.86
C LEU A 213 7.71 -9.01 6.38
N HIS A 214 8.85 -9.36 6.94
CA HIS A 214 9.07 -9.31 8.37
C HIS A 214 8.99 -7.87 8.90
N PHE A 215 9.58 -6.91 8.18
CA PHE A 215 9.53 -5.50 8.52
C PHE A 215 8.11 -4.93 8.47
N THR A 216 7.35 -5.24 7.41
CA THR A 216 5.93 -4.83 7.31
C THR A 216 5.07 -5.46 8.41
N PHE A 217 5.38 -6.70 8.79
CA PHE A 217 4.75 -7.36 9.93
C PHE A 217 5.06 -6.66 11.26
N LEU A 218 6.34 -6.37 11.55
CA LEU A 218 6.74 -5.65 12.78
C LEU A 218 6.15 -4.23 12.84
N LEU A 219 6.05 -3.54 11.69
CA LEU A 219 5.36 -2.24 11.59
C LEU A 219 3.89 -2.33 12.02
N LYS A 220 3.21 -3.43 11.69
CA LYS A 220 1.82 -3.67 12.04
C LYS A 220 1.64 -4.19 13.47
N TYR A 221 2.59 -4.97 13.96
CA TYR A 221 2.60 -5.58 15.28
C TYR A 221 3.75 -5.03 16.13
N ARG A 222 3.71 -3.72 16.40
CA ARG A 222 4.78 -3.02 17.13
C ARG A 222 5.07 -3.58 18.54
N TRP A 223 4.15 -4.36 19.10
CA TRP A 223 4.32 -5.03 20.39
C TRP A 223 5.09 -6.35 20.32
N LEU A 224 5.37 -6.87 19.13
CA LEU A 224 6.20 -8.08 18.92
C LEU A 224 7.67 -7.73 18.60
N ALA A 225 8.00 -6.45 18.46
CA ALA A 225 9.33 -5.94 18.14
C ALA A 225 10.17 -5.71 19.41
#